data_AF-A0A524CSR4-F1
#
_entry.id   AF-A0A524CSR4-F1
#
_cell.length_a   1.000
_cell.length_b   1.000
_cell.length_c   1.000
_cell.angle_alpha   90.00
_cell.angle_beta   90.00
_cell.angle_gamma   90.00
#
_symmetry.space_group_name_H-M   'P 1'
#
loop_
_entity.id
_entity.type
_entity.pdbx_description
1 polymer ?
#
loop_
_entity_poly.entity_id
_entity_poly.type
_entity_poly.pdbx_seq_one_letter_code
_entity_poly.pdbx_strand_id
1 'polypeptide(L)' 'MDNSTIGMIFAALSLIPLTFLIHTLLHLEQLGIPSTHPRVLVEFSIFVSLLVLSLFLLLS' A
#
# COMPACT_ATOMS: atom_id res chain seq x y z
N MET A 1 7.67 19.94 -11.05
CA MET A 1 7.44 18.50 -11.25
C MET A 1 6.08 18.36 -11.90
N ASP A 2 6.04 17.67 -13.03
CA ASP A 2 4.83 17.28 -13.75
C ASP A 2 4.02 16.25 -12.94
N ASN A 3 2.70 16.19 -13.18
CA ASN A 3 1.79 15.26 -12.51
C ASN A 3 2.25 13.81 -12.68
N SER A 4 2.79 13.46 -13.85
CA SER A 4 3.29 12.12 -14.14
C SER A 4 4.49 11.75 -13.26
N THR A 5 5.47 12.65 -13.08
CA THR A 5 6.58 12.43 -12.13
C THR A 5 6.10 12.26 -10.70
N ILE A 6 5.13 13.08 -10.25
CA ILE A 6 4.54 12.94 -8.90
C ILE A 6 3.81 11.59 -8.78
N GLY A 7 3.04 11.20 -9.79
CA GLY A 7 2.34 9.93 -9.85
C GLY A 7 3.27 8.72 -9.77
N MET A 8 4.42 8.76 -10.46
CA MET A 8 5.46 7.72 -10.38
C MET A 8 6.07 7.62 -8.97
N ILE A 9 6.29 8.75 -8.29
CA ILE A 9 6.77 8.74 -6.90
C ILE A 9 5.74 8.08 -5.98
N PHE A 10 4.46 8.43 -6.11
CA PHE A 10 3.40 7.78 -5.34
C PHE A 10 3.28 6.28 -5.66
N ALA A 11 3.49 5.87 -6.92
CA ALA A 11 3.53 4.46 -7.30
C ALA A 11 4.65 3.73 -6.55
N ALA A 12 5.86 4.29 -6.57
CA ALA A 12 7.01 3.73 -5.87
C ALA A 12 6.78 3.68 -4.35
N LEU A 13 6.21 4.73 -3.75
CA LEU A 13 5.88 4.77 -2.33
C LEU A 13 4.81 3.74 -1.95
N SER A 14 3.86 3.43 -2.85
CA SER A 14 2.83 2.41 -2.59
C SER A 14 3.41 0.99 -2.44
N LEU A 15 4.60 0.72 -2.98
CA LEU A 15 5.26 -0.58 -2.83
C LEU A 15 5.70 -0.87 -1.39
N ILE A 16 5.94 0.18 -0.59
CA ILE A 16 6.34 0.05 0.81
C ILE A 16 5.24 -0.64 1.63
N PRO A 17 4.01 -0.07 1.78
CA PRO A 17 2.94 -0.74 2.52
C PRO A 17 2.52 -2.07 1.88
N LEU A 18 2.68 -2.25 0.56
CA LEU A 18 2.44 -3.54 -0.10
C LEU A 18 3.41 -4.62 0.43
N THR A 19 4.70 -4.29 0.57
CA THR A 19 5.70 -5.24 1.09
C THR A 19 5.40 -5.62 2.53
N PHE A 20 5.01 -4.65 3.37
CA PHE A 20 4.55 -4.91 4.74
C PHE A 20 3.30 -5.79 4.76
N LEU A 21 2.30 -5.48 3.93
CA LEU A 21 1.07 -6.25 3.85
C LEU A 21 1.33 -7.71 3.43
N ILE A 22 2.16 -7.93 2.40
CA ILE A 22 2.56 -9.27 1.97
C ILE A 22 3.24 -10.02 3.12
N HIS A 23 4.21 -9.37 3.79
CA HIS A 23 4.89 -9.97 4.92
C HIS A 23 3.91 -10.32 6.05
N THR A 24 2.99 -9.42 6.40
CA THR A 24 1.97 -9.65 7.43
C THR A 24 1.06 -10.82 7.06
N LEU A 25 0.58 -10.87 5.83
CA LEU A 25 -0.31 -11.95 5.34
C LEU A 25 0.38 -13.32 5.33
N LEU A 26 1.66 -13.38 4.95
CA LEU A 26 2.44 -14.63 4.95
C LEU A 26 2.77 -15.14 6.35
N HIS A 27 2.78 -14.28 7.36
CA HIS A 27 3.19 -14.60 8.72
C HIS A 27 2.08 -14.39 9.77
N LEU A 28 0.80 -14.38 9.37
CA LEU A 28 -0.33 -14.17 10.29
C LEU A 28 -0.30 -15.13 11.49
N GLU A 29 -0.02 -16.41 11.25
CA GLU A 29 0.07 -17.45 12.29
C GLU A 29 1.22 -17.18 13.26
N GLN A 30 2.40 -16.80 12.75
CA GLN A 30 3.58 -16.48 13.56
C GLN A 30 3.40 -15.19 14.37
N LEU A 31 2.66 -14.23 13.80
CA LEU A 31 2.30 -12.97 14.43
C LEU A 31 1.15 -13.14 15.43
N GLY A 32 0.46 -14.29 15.43
CA GLY A 32 -0.67 -14.56 16.32
C GLY A 32 -1.87 -13.64 16.08
N ILE A 33 -2.02 -13.10 14.86
CA ILE A 33 -3.09 -12.15 14.51
C ILE A 33 -4.02 -12.71 13.43
N PRO A 34 -5.33 -12.47 13.51
CA PRO A 34 -6.26 -12.82 12.43
C PRO A 34 -6.09 -11.90 11.22
N SER A 35 -6.58 -12.33 10.05
CA SER A 35 -6.59 -11.51 8.83
C SER A 35 -7.42 -10.23 8.95
N THR A 36 -8.36 -10.18 9.90
CA THR A 36 -9.17 -9.01 10.23
C THR A 36 -8.51 -8.05 11.22
N HIS A 37 -7.28 -8.33 11.63
CA HIS A 37 -6.58 -7.49 12.61
C HIS A 37 -6.39 -6.06 12.07
N PRO A 38 -6.56 -5.01 12.91
CA PRO A 38 -6.45 -3.61 12.49
C PRO A 38 -5.18 -3.28 11.70
N ARG A 39 -4.06 -3.93 12.04
CA ARG A 39 -2.80 -3.82 11.29
C ARG A 39 -2.95 -4.13 9.80
N VAL A 40 -3.61 -5.24 9.45
CA VAL A 40 -3.82 -5.66 8.06
C VAL A 40 -4.70 -4.65 7.33
N LEU A 41 -5.75 -4.17 8.00
CA LEU A 41 -6.66 -3.16 7.46
C LEU A 41 -5.95 -1.83 7.17
N VAL A 42 -5.06 -1.39 8.07
CA VAL A 42 -4.28 -0.15 7.90
C VAL A 42 -3.26 -0.30 6.78
N GLU A 43 -2.47 -1.37 6.77
CA GLU A 43 -1.48 -1.66 5.73
C GLU A 43 -2.15 -1.69 4.33
N PHE A 44 -3.29 -2.38 4.22
CA PHE A 44 -4.09 -2.41 3.00
C PHE A 44 -4.65 -1.03 2.62
N SER A 45 -5.22 -0.29 3.56
CA SER A 45 -5.83 1.02 3.28
C SER A 45 -4.80 2.05 2.81
N ILE A 46 -3.61 2.07 3.41
CA ILE A 46 -2.52 2.96 3.00
C ILE A 46 -2.05 2.58 1.58
N PHE A 47 -1.86 1.28 1.32
CA PHE A 47 -1.49 0.80 -0.03
C PHE A 47 -2.50 1.24 -1.09
N VAL A 48 -3.79 0.96 -0.86
CA VAL A 48 -4.86 1.32 -1.80
C VAL A 48 -4.94 2.84 -1.99
N SER A 49 -4.85 3.62 -0.92
CA SER A 49 -4.92 5.09 -1.00
C SER A 49 -3.77 5.68 -1.84
N LEU A 50 -2.55 5.19 -1.63
CA LEU A 50 -1.38 5.64 -2.41
C LEU A 50 -1.46 5.19 -3.87
N LEU A 51 -1.93 3.97 -4.12
CA LEU A 51 -2.09 3.45 -5.47
C LEU A 51 -3.15 4.23 -6.25
N VAL A 52 -4.33 4.49 -5.64
CA VAL A 52 -5.39 5.28 -6.26
C VAL A 52 -4.92 6.71 -6.55
N LEU A 53 -4.23 7.34 -5.59
CA LEU A 53 -3.68 8.69 -5.80
C LEU A 53 -2.63 8.71 -6.92
N SER A 54 -1.76 7.70 -6.97
CA SER A 54 -0.77 7.55 -8.04
C SER A 54 -1.42 7.41 -9.42
N LEU A 55 -2.41 6.51 -9.55
CA LEU A 55 -3.13 6.30 -10.81
C LEU A 55 -3.89 7.55 -11.24
N PHE A 56 -4.53 8.24 -10.29
CA PHE A 56 -5.20 9.51 -10.57
C PHE A 56 -4.23 10.54 -11.16
N LEU A 57 -3.06 10.71 -10.55
CA LEU A 57 -2.03 11.66 -11.00
C LEU A 57 -1.37 11.27 -12.33
N LEU A 58 -1.22 9.97 -12.61
CA LEU A 58 -0.68 9.50 -13.88
C LEU A 58 -1.64 9.70 -15.05
N LEU A 59 -2.96 9.70 -14.77
CA LEU A 59 -4.02 9.85 -15.76
C LEU A 59 -4.48 11.32 -15.93
N SER A 60 -4.06 12.22 -15.05
CA SER A 60 -4.41 13.66 -15.04
C SER A 60 -3.35 14.54 -15.69
#